data_AF-A0AAE9F4D9-F1
#
_entry.id   AF-A0AAE9F4D9-F1
#
_cell.length_a   1.000
_cell.length_b   1.000
_cell.length_c   1.000
_cell.angle_alpha   90.00
_cell.angle_beta   90.00
_cell.angle_gamma   90.00
#
_symmetry.space_group_name_H-M   'P 1'
#
loop_
_entity.id
_entity.type
_entity.pdbx_description
1 polymer ?
#
loop_
_entity_poly.entity_id
_entity_poly.type
_entity_poly.pdbx_seq_one_letter_code
_entity_poly.pdbx_strand_id
1 'polypeptide(L)'
;MQRSPVCREMFQKMSIVGGFSSNSVCDLNSHAKLLSELLDSLMTDLQQPAKIVLAKCQDVGAAHVNMNEKCCGVVFDQLGEAFTELITKVECVRSKREAVKSWMCVISYMADSIKSGYMEEWAKKKRSNNHPPPQNYQAAGGSCPYA
;
A
#
# COMPACT_ATOMS: atom_id res chain seq x y z
N MET A 1 11.28 -20.35 5.65
CA MET A 1 10.51 -20.45 4.39
C MET A 1 10.40 -19.06 3.77
N GLN A 2 10.88 -18.87 2.54
CA GLN A 2 10.74 -17.60 1.81
C GLN A 2 9.30 -17.51 1.28
N ARG A 3 8.40 -16.83 2.01
CA ARG A 3 6.96 -16.88 1.75
C ARG A 3 6.48 -16.15 0.49
N SER A 4 7.26 -15.24 -0.09
CA SER A 4 6.83 -14.53 -1.31
C SER A 4 7.99 -14.20 -2.25
N PRO A 5 8.19 -14.97 -3.34
CA PRO A 5 9.16 -14.62 -4.39
C PRO A 5 8.80 -13.31 -5.09
N VAL A 6 7.51 -12.96 -5.16
CA VAL A 6 7.00 -11.71 -5.72
C VAL A 6 7.45 -10.50 -4.90
N CYS A 7 7.32 -10.53 -3.56
CA CYS A 7 7.83 -9.45 -2.71
C CYS A 7 9.35 -9.29 -2.83
N ARG A 8 10.08 -10.42 -2.92
CA ARG A 8 11.54 -10.39 -3.10
C ARG A 8 11.94 -9.73 -4.42
N GLU A 9 11.26 -10.10 -5.50
CA GLU A 9 11.47 -9.52 -6.82
C GLU A 9 11.20 -8.01 -6.82
N MET A 10 10.20 -7.54 -6.07
CA MET A 10 9.90 -6.10 -5.93
C MET A 10 11.05 -5.32 -5.29
N PHE A 11 11.54 -5.78 -4.13
CA PHE A 11 12.67 -5.13 -3.47
C PHE A 11 13.96 -5.21 -4.30
N GLN A 12 14.17 -6.32 -5.03
CA GLN A 12 15.31 -6.45 -5.95
C GLN A 12 15.23 -5.48 -7.13
N LYS A 13 14.07 -5.36 -7.79
CA LYS A 13 13.86 -4.39 -8.88
C LYS A 13 14.04 -2.96 -8.40
N MET A 14 13.50 -2.64 -7.22
CA MET A 14 13.60 -1.29 -6.66
C MET A 14 15.04 -0.95 -6.26
N SER A 15 15.81 -1.92 -5.77
CA SER A 15 17.25 -1.77 -5.50
C SER A 15 18.06 -1.49 -6.77
N ILE A 16 17.69 -2.07 -7.92
CA ILE A 16 18.37 -1.82 -9.20
C ILE A 16 18.04 -0.41 -9.71
N VAL A 17 16.77 -0.01 -9.68
CA VAL A 17 16.33 1.32 -10.13
C VAL A 17 16.90 2.43 -9.23
N GLY A 18 16.92 2.22 -7.91
CA GLY A 18 17.54 3.15 -6.95
C GLY A 18 19.05 3.34 -7.14
N GLY A 19 19.73 2.42 -7.85
CA GLY A 19 21.13 2.60 -8.23
C GLY A 19 21.35 3.66 -9.32
N PHE A 20 20.31 4.06 -10.05
CA PHE A 20 20.38 5.04 -11.14
C PHE A 20 19.74 6.40 -10.80
N SER A 21 18.89 6.47 -9.77
CA SER A 21 18.23 7.69 -9.29
C SER A 21 18.69 8.02 -7.88
N SER A 22 19.34 9.17 -7.68
CA SER A 22 19.97 9.58 -6.41
C SER A 22 19.00 9.94 -5.27
N ASN A 23 17.69 9.75 -5.42
CA ASN A 23 16.71 10.10 -4.41
C ASN A 23 15.91 8.86 -3.96
N SER A 24 16.24 8.42 -2.74
CA SER A 24 15.67 7.34 -1.91
C SER A 24 15.78 5.90 -2.43
N VAL A 25 16.78 5.19 -1.90
CA VAL A 25 16.85 3.73 -1.97
C VAL A 25 15.82 3.15 -0.99
N CYS A 26 14.74 2.58 -1.51
CA CYS A 26 13.70 1.92 -0.72
C CYS A 26 14.15 0.49 -0.36
N ASP A 27 15.10 0.37 0.58
CA ASP A 27 15.63 -0.93 1.02
C ASP A 27 14.76 -1.62 2.08
N LEU A 28 15.01 -2.90 2.30
CA LEU A 28 14.25 -3.75 3.21
C LEU A 28 14.31 -3.26 4.68
N ASN A 29 15.45 -2.71 5.10
CA ASN A 29 15.63 -2.22 6.48
C ASN A 29 14.80 -0.96 6.72
N SER A 30 14.75 -0.08 5.74
CA SER A 30 13.93 1.13 5.76
C SER A 30 12.44 0.78 5.79
N HIS A 31 12.02 -0.21 4.99
CA HIS A 31 10.64 -0.73 5.03
C HIS A 31 10.28 -1.36 6.38
N ALA A 32 11.20 -2.10 7.00
CA ALA A 32 10.98 -2.69 8.32
C ALA A 32 10.76 -1.60 9.38
N LYS A 33 11.55 -0.52 9.35
CA LYS A 33 11.36 0.63 10.26
C LYS A 33 10.01 1.31 10.07
N LEU A 34 9.64 1.63 8.82
CA LEU A 34 8.35 2.26 8.51
C LEU A 34 7.15 1.41 8.96
N LEU A 35 7.27 0.09 8.82
CA LEU A 35 6.26 -0.85 9.27
C LEU A 35 6.17 -0.92 10.80
N SER A 36 7.29 -0.89 11.52
CA SER A 36 7.31 -0.77 12.98
C SER A 36 6.67 0.54 13.44
N GLU A 37 7.01 1.67 12.82
CA GLU A 37 6.42 2.97 13.12
C GLU A 37 4.90 3.02 12.87
N LEU A 38 4.43 2.33 11.83
CA LEU A 38 3.00 2.19 11.55
C LEU A 38 2.29 1.40 12.66
N LEU A 39 2.89 0.31 13.13
CA LEU A 39 2.36 -0.49 14.23
C LEU A 39 2.37 0.28 15.56
N ASP A 40 3.42 1.04 15.85
CA ASP A 40 3.48 1.89 17.05
C ASP A 40 2.41 2.99 16.99
N SER A 41 2.20 3.58 15.81
CA SER A 41 1.12 4.55 15.58
C SER A 41 -0.24 3.91 15.81
N LEU A 42 -0.48 2.72 15.25
CA LEU A 42 -1.71 1.92 15.47
C LEU A 42 -1.99 1.72 16.95
N MET A 43 -0.98 1.27 17.71
CA MET A 43 -1.15 0.96 19.13
C MET A 43 -1.37 2.22 19.99
N THR A 44 -0.82 3.36 19.58
CA THR A 44 -0.99 4.65 20.28
C THR A 44 -2.36 5.27 19.97
N ASP A 45 -2.88 5.08 18.76
CA ASP A 45 -4.14 5.67 18.29
C ASP A 45 -5.37 4.79 18.61
N LEU A 46 -5.20 3.60 19.21
CA LEU A 46 -6.29 2.69 19.59
C LEU A 46 -7.39 3.33 20.45
N GLN A 47 -7.07 4.40 21.19
CA GLN A 47 -8.00 5.13 22.06
C GLN A 47 -8.54 6.44 21.46
N GLN A 48 -8.09 6.83 20.26
CA GLN A 48 -8.51 8.05 19.59
C GLN A 48 -9.60 7.73 18.53
N PRO A 49 -10.32 8.74 18.02
CA PRO A 49 -11.26 8.53 16.92
C PRO A 49 -10.51 7.88 15.75
N ALA A 50 -10.93 6.67 15.35
CA ALA A 50 -10.25 5.69 14.47
C ALA A 50 -9.89 6.14 13.04
N LYS A 51 -9.77 7.44 12.77
CA LYS A 51 -9.64 8.02 11.42
C LYS A 51 -8.22 8.40 11.04
N ILE A 52 -7.33 8.71 12.00
CA ILE A 52 -5.97 9.18 11.68
C ILE A 52 -5.11 8.00 11.20
N VAL A 53 -5.02 6.94 12.00
CA VAL A 53 -4.28 5.74 11.59
C VAL A 53 -4.92 5.03 10.40
N LEU A 54 -6.25 5.04 10.28
CA LEU A 54 -6.93 4.53 9.08
C LEU A 54 -6.42 5.23 7.81
N ALA A 55 -6.44 6.57 7.81
CA ALA A 55 -5.95 7.36 6.68
C ALA A 55 -4.49 7.05 6.37
N LYS A 56 -3.64 6.95 7.40
CA LYS A 56 -2.22 6.58 7.23
C LYS A 56 -2.05 5.20 6.58
N CYS A 57 -2.82 4.20 7.02
CA CYS A 57 -2.82 2.87 6.40
C CYS A 57 -3.28 2.93 4.93
N GLN A 58 -4.33 3.69 4.63
CA GLN A 58 -4.82 3.85 3.26
C GLN A 58 -3.80 4.56 2.36
N ASP A 59 -3.12 5.60 2.87
CA ASP A 59 -2.06 6.31 2.16
C ASP A 59 -0.87 5.39 1.84
N VAL A 60 -0.49 4.53 2.79
CA VAL A 60 0.51 3.48 2.55
C VAL A 60 0.05 2.58 1.40
N GLY A 61 -1.20 2.12 1.41
CA GLY A 61 -1.78 1.31 0.33
C GLY A 61 -1.71 2.01 -1.03
N ALA A 62 -2.15 3.26 -1.09
CA ALA A 62 -2.16 4.08 -2.30
C ALA A 62 -0.76 4.27 -2.89
N ALA A 63 0.25 4.50 -2.05
CA ALA A 63 1.64 4.66 -2.49
C ALA A 63 2.19 3.43 -3.25
N HIS A 64 1.67 2.22 -2.95
CA HIS A 64 2.14 0.98 -3.57
C HIS A 64 1.53 0.71 -4.97
N VAL A 65 0.50 1.45 -5.40
CA VAL A 65 -0.16 1.29 -6.72
C VAL A 65 0.77 1.53 -7.91
N ASN A 66 1.82 2.32 -7.72
CA ASN A 66 2.75 2.69 -8.79
C ASN A 66 3.96 1.76 -8.91
N MET A 67 4.11 0.76 -8.04
CA MET A 67 5.32 -0.06 -7.99
C MET A 67 5.31 -1.22 -8.98
N ASN A 68 4.17 -1.89 -9.20
CA ASN A 68 4.05 -2.99 -10.16
C ASN A 68 2.57 -3.30 -10.46
N GLU A 69 2.17 -3.40 -11.73
CA GLU A 69 0.80 -3.76 -12.13
C GLU A 69 0.39 -5.17 -11.68
N LYS A 70 1.37 -6.04 -11.36
CA LYS A 70 1.14 -7.38 -10.80
C LYS A 70 0.94 -7.39 -9.28
N CYS A 71 1.07 -6.24 -8.60
CA CYS A 71 0.59 -6.13 -7.22
C CYS A 71 -0.92 -6.27 -7.23
N CYS A 72 -1.40 -7.44 -6.86
CA CYS A 72 -2.80 -7.65 -6.56
C CYS A 72 -2.92 -7.63 -5.03
N GLY A 73 -4.01 -7.09 -4.47
CA GLY A 73 -4.22 -6.93 -3.01
C GLY A 73 -3.88 -8.15 -2.13
N VAL A 74 -3.74 -9.34 -2.73
CA VAL A 74 -3.12 -10.57 -2.19
C VAL A 74 -1.80 -10.33 -1.44
N VAL A 75 -0.96 -9.37 -1.84
CA VAL A 75 0.31 -9.11 -1.13
C VAL A 75 0.07 -8.62 0.31
N PHE A 76 -1.01 -7.88 0.53
CA PHE A 76 -1.41 -7.41 1.86
C PHE A 76 -2.07 -8.53 2.68
N ASP A 77 -2.74 -9.48 2.03
CA ASP A 77 -3.22 -10.70 2.70
C ASP A 77 -2.03 -11.54 3.21
N GLN A 78 -1.00 -11.72 2.38
CA GLN A 78 0.25 -12.40 2.77
C GLN A 78 0.98 -11.67 3.90
N LEU A 79 0.91 -10.34 3.94
CA LEU A 79 1.45 -9.54 5.04
C LEU A 79 0.73 -9.85 6.35
N GLY A 80 -0.61 -9.85 6.34
CA GLY A 80 -1.42 -10.20 7.51
C GLY A 80 -1.15 -11.62 8.00
N GLU A 81 -1.05 -12.59 7.09
CA GLU A 81 -0.71 -13.98 7.43
C GLU A 81 0.70 -14.12 8.03
N ALA A 82 1.69 -13.43 7.47
CA ALA A 82 3.06 -13.45 7.97
C ALA A 82 3.16 -12.85 9.38
N PHE A 83 2.48 -11.73 9.62
CA PHE A 83 2.41 -11.12 10.95
C PHE A 83 1.70 -12.01 11.96
N THR A 84 0.58 -12.61 11.56
CA THR A 84 -0.17 -13.55 12.39
C THR A 84 0.71 -14.72 12.82
N GLU A 85 1.48 -15.31 11.90
CA GLU A 85 2.41 -16.39 12.22
C GLU A 85 3.52 -15.94 13.19
N LEU A 86 4.02 -14.72 13.03
CA LEU A 86 5.10 -14.17 13.87
C LEU A 86 4.60 -13.85 15.29
N ILE A 87 3.48 -13.15 15.39
CA ILE A 87 2.96 -12.69 16.69
C ILE A 87 2.51 -13.86 17.57
N THR A 88 1.99 -14.93 16.95
CA THR A 88 1.56 -16.14 17.67
C THR A 88 2.73 -16.98 18.20
N LYS A 89 3.97 -16.70 17.79
CA LYS A 89 5.18 -17.31 18.37
C LYS A 89 5.67 -16.55 19.61
N VAL A 90 5.23 -15.31 19.82
CA VAL A 90 5.64 -14.48 20.96
C VAL A 90 4.98 -14.99 22.23
N GLU A 91 5.77 -15.32 23.25
CA GLU A 91 5.29 -16.00 24.46
C GLU A 91 4.23 -15.21 25.23
N CYS A 92 4.43 -13.91 25.42
CA CYS A 92 3.47 -13.07 26.15
C CYS A 92 2.13 -12.91 25.41
N VAL A 93 2.12 -13.12 24.09
CA VAL A 93 0.92 -13.11 23.26
C VAL A 93 0.26 -14.49 23.28
N ARG A 94 0.99 -15.55 22.92
CA ARG A 94 0.44 -16.91 22.78
C ARG A 94 -0.09 -17.51 24.08
N SER A 95 0.45 -17.07 25.21
CA SER A 95 0.03 -17.53 26.55
C SER A 95 -1.34 -17.01 26.98
N LYS A 96 -1.90 -16.01 26.29
CA LYS A 96 -3.16 -15.35 26.67
C LYS A 96 -4.13 -15.32 25.50
N ARG A 97 -5.26 -16.02 25.62
CA ARG A 97 -6.30 -16.07 24.57
C ARG A 97 -6.76 -14.69 24.11
N GLU A 98 -7.02 -13.79 25.04
CA GLU A 98 -7.48 -12.45 24.71
C GLU A 98 -6.36 -11.62 24.06
N ALA A 99 -5.10 -11.79 24.45
CA ALA A 99 -3.99 -11.13 23.77
C ALA A 99 -3.88 -11.59 22.30
N VAL A 100 -3.99 -12.90 22.04
CA VAL A 100 -4.01 -13.43 20.67
C VAL A 100 -5.14 -12.78 19.88
N LYS A 101 -6.38 -12.77 20.39
CA LYS A 101 -7.52 -12.15 19.70
C LYS A 101 -7.31 -10.66 19.41
N SER A 102 -6.81 -9.91 20.39
CA SER A 102 -6.52 -8.48 20.21
C SER A 102 -5.49 -8.25 19.10
N TRP A 103 -4.41 -9.05 19.08
CA TRP A 103 -3.41 -8.97 18.01
C TRP A 103 -3.96 -9.36 16.65
N MET A 104 -4.82 -10.38 16.55
CA MET A 104 -5.51 -10.72 15.29
C MET A 104 -6.32 -9.53 14.78
N CYS A 105 -7.06 -8.85 15.67
CA CYS A 105 -7.86 -7.68 15.32
C CYS A 105 -6.99 -6.55 14.76
N VAL A 106 -5.88 -6.23 15.44
CA VAL A 106 -4.95 -5.17 15.00
C VAL A 106 -4.31 -5.51 13.65
N ILE A 107 -3.85 -6.75 13.48
CA ILE A 107 -3.22 -7.21 12.24
C ILE A 107 -4.21 -7.18 11.07
N SER A 108 -5.41 -7.71 11.26
CA SER A 108 -6.48 -7.66 10.24
C SER A 108 -6.82 -6.21 9.89
N TYR A 109 -7.04 -5.36 10.89
CA TYR A 109 -7.35 -3.95 10.67
C TYR A 109 -6.26 -3.25 9.85
N MET A 110 -4.98 -3.46 10.18
CA MET A 110 -3.86 -2.89 9.44
C MET A 110 -3.83 -3.39 7.99
N ALA A 111 -3.84 -4.71 7.79
CA ALA A 111 -3.74 -5.33 6.47
C ALA A 111 -4.92 -4.92 5.56
N ASP A 112 -6.14 -4.94 6.09
CA ASP A 112 -7.35 -4.59 5.36
C ASP A 112 -7.39 -3.10 5.02
N SER A 113 -6.95 -2.23 5.93
CA SER A 113 -6.91 -0.77 5.68
C SER A 113 -5.91 -0.42 4.58
N ILE A 114 -4.72 -1.03 4.60
CA ILE A 114 -3.71 -0.85 3.55
C ILE A 114 -4.24 -1.38 2.22
N LYS A 115 -4.83 -2.58 2.22
CA LYS A 115 -5.45 -3.18 1.03
C LYS A 115 -6.57 -2.29 0.47
N SER A 116 -7.41 -1.70 1.32
CA SER A 116 -8.47 -0.78 0.89
C SER A 116 -7.89 0.42 0.15
N GLY A 117 -6.91 1.11 0.74
CA GLY A 117 -6.27 2.26 0.11
C GLY A 117 -5.62 1.93 -1.23
N TYR A 118 -4.98 0.76 -1.32
CA TYR A 118 -4.45 0.24 -2.58
C TYR A 118 -5.54 0.05 -3.63
N MET A 119 -6.63 -0.63 -3.29
CA MET A 119 -7.71 -0.95 -4.23
C MET A 119 -8.44 0.31 -4.70
N GLU A 120 -8.65 1.27 -3.82
CA GLU A 120 -9.25 2.57 -4.14
C GLU A 120 -8.41 3.34 -5.16
N GLU A 121 -7.10 3.46 -4.89
CA GLU A 121 -6.19 4.20 -5.76
C GLU A 121 -5.96 3.47 -7.10
N TRP A 122 -5.88 2.14 -7.08
CA TRP A 122 -5.85 1.32 -8.28
C TRP A 122 -7.08 1.55 -9.17
N ALA A 123 -8.27 1.59 -8.56
CA ALA A 123 -9.51 1.85 -9.29
C ALA A 123 -9.55 3.27 -9.88
N LYS A 124 -9.02 4.29 -9.17
CA LYS A 124 -8.87 5.66 -9.70
C LYS A 124 -7.95 5.69 -10.92
N LYS A 125 -6.78 5.06 -10.82
CA LYS A 125 -5.79 4.98 -11.91
C LYS A 125 -6.38 4.32 -13.16
N LYS A 126 -7.11 3.21 -12.98
CA LYS A 126 -7.79 2.52 -14.08
C LYS A 126 -8.86 3.38 -14.76
N ARG A 127 -9.64 4.16 -13.99
CA ARG A 127 -10.61 5.11 -14.55
C ARG A 127 -9.93 6.24 -15.32
N SER A 128 -8.82 6.77 -14.80
CA SER A 128 -8.04 7.82 -15.46
C SER A 128 -7.43 7.36 -16.79
N ASN A 129 -6.90 6.14 -16.84
CA ASN A 129 -6.33 5.57 -18.08
C ASN A 129 -7.39 5.26 -19.14
N ASN A 130 -8.65 5.09 -18.74
CA ASN A 130 -9.77 4.84 -19.65
C ASN A 130 -10.47 6.12 -20.13
N HIS A 131 -10.01 7.32 -19.73
CA HIS A 131 -10.53 8.57 -20.27
C HIS A 131 -9.86 8.84 -21.64
N PRO A 132 -10.62 8.95 -22.75
CA PRO A 132 -10.04 9.39 -24.01
C PRO A 132 -9.47 10.82 -23.83
N PRO A 133 -8.36 11.17 -24.50
CA PRO A 133 -7.83 12.52 -24.42
C PRO A 133 -8.91 13.54 -24.81
N PRO A 134 -8.94 14.73 -24.17
CA PRO A 134 -9.88 15.77 -24.59
C PRO A 134 -9.67 16.04 -26.07
N GLN A 135 -10.72 15.86 -26.87
CA GLN A 135 -10.73 16.26 -28.27
C GLN A 135 -10.50 17.77 -28.31
N ASN A 136 -9.26 18.16 -28.62
CA ASN A 136 -8.88 19.53 -28.82
C ASN A 136 -9.58 19.99 -30.11
N TYR A 137 -10.76 20.59 -29.99
CA TYR A 137 -11.39 21.31 -31.10
C TYR A 137 -10.54 22.56 -31.37
N GLN A 138 -9.47 22.38 -32.14
CA GLN A 138 -8.88 23.48 -32.89
C GLN A 138 -9.96 23.95 -33.87
N ALA A 139 -10.61 25.05 -33.51
CA ALA A 139 -11.34 25.89 -34.45
C ALA A 139 -10.32 26.40 -35.47
N ALA A 140 -10.09 25.61 -36.51
CA ALA A 140 -9.40 26.04 -37.70
C ALA A 140 -10.25 27.15 -38.33
N GLY A 141 -9.73 28.37 -38.28
CA GLY A 141 -10.26 29.48 -39.05
C GLY A 141 -10.35 29.11 -40.52
N GLY A 142 -11.46 29.50 -41.13
CA GLY A 142 -11.75 29.25 -42.54
C GLY A 142 -12.81 30.21 -43.05
N SER A 143 -12.42 31.49 -43.12
CA SER A 143 -12.79 32.46 -44.16
C SER A 143 -14.28 32.63 -44.50
N CYS A 144 -14.81 33.79 -44.11
CA CYS A 144 -15.89 34.45 -44.84
C CYS A 144 -15.41 34.78 -46.28
N PRO A 145 -16.27 34.65 -47.30
CA PRO A 145 -16.48 35.82 -48.14
C PRO A 145 -17.95 36.05 -48.55
N TYR A 146 -18.23 37.33 -48.74
CA TYR A 146 -19.45 37.96 -49.26
C TYR A 146 -20.02 37.33 -50.54
N ALA A 147 -21.34 37.10 -50.58
CA ALA A 147 -22.31 37.58 -51.58
C ALA A 147 -23.72 37.06 -51.25
#